data_AF-A0A845WKF1-F1
#
_entry.id   AF-A0A845WKF1-F1
#
_cell.length_a   1.000
_cell.length_b   1.000
_cell.length_c   1.000
_cell.angle_alpha   90.00
_cell.angle_beta   90.00
_cell.angle_gamma   90.00
#
_symmetry.space_group_name_H-M   'P 1'
#
loop_
_entity.id
_entity.type
_entity.pdbx_description
1 polymer ?
#
loop_
_entity_poly.entity_id
_entity_poly.type
_entity_poly.pdbx_seq_one_letter_code
_entity_poly.pdbx_strand_id
1 'polypeptide(L)' 'MDTNKQPLNPISAKKARRLLDKGKAAVFRIYPFTIILKTAVNNPTISPCQIKIDPGSKVTGFAL' A
#
# COMPACT_ATOMS: atom_id res chain seq x y z
N MET A 1 0.59 -3.57 -3.24
CA MET A 1 1.19 -4.06 -4.50
C MET A 1 0.62 -5.43 -4.81
N ASP A 2 0.76 -5.93 -6.04
CA ASP A 2 0.31 -7.27 -6.42
C ASP A 2 1.46 -8.31 -6.46
N THR A 3 1.14 -9.56 -6.79
CA THR A 3 2.13 -10.66 -6.84
C THR A 3 3.24 -10.42 -7.87
N ASN A 4 2.97 -9.63 -8.91
CA ASN A 4 3.94 -9.22 -9.93
C ASN A 4 4.77 -8.01 -9.50
N LYS A 5 4.68 -7.61 -8.22
CA LYS A 5 5.32 -6.42 -7.64
C LYS A 5 4.87 -5.12 -8.32
N GLN A 6 3.68 -5.12 -8.94
CA GLN A 6 3.12 -3.89 -9.50
C GLN A 6 2.57 -3.01 -8.38
N PRO A 7 2.92 -1.71 -8.34
CA PRO A 7 2.34 -0.77 -7.39
C PRO A 7 0.84 -0.62 -7.67
N LEU A 8 0.05 -0.60 -6.59
CA LEU A 8 -1.39 -0.38 -6.62
C LEU A 8 -1.71 0.84 -5.76
N ASN A 9 -2.91 1.40 -5.92
CA ASN A 9 -3.38 2.49 -5.09
C ASN A 9 -3.27 2.16 -3.59
N PRO A 10 -2.91 3.15 -2.75
CA PRO A 10 -3.03 3.02 -1.31
C PRO A 10 -4.47 2.62 -0.93
N ILE A 11 -4.58 1.79 0.09
CA ILE A 11 -5.87 1.38 0.64
C ILE A 11 -5.94 1.74 2.11
N SER A 12 -7.14 1.95 2.62
CA SER A 12 -7.34 2.16 4.05
C SER A 12 -6.92 0.94 4.86
N ALA A 13 -6.43 1.15 6.08
CA ALA A 13 -6.00 0.10 6.99
C ALA A 13 -7.11 -0.95 7.27
N LYS A 14 -8.39 -0.55 7.19
CA LYS A 14 -9.54 -1.46 7.30
C LYS A 14 -9.60 -2.48 6.15
N LYS A 15 -9.38 -2.03 4.91
CA LYS A 15 -9.33 -2.92 3.74
C LYS A 15 -8.11 -3.84 3.79
N ALA A 16 -6.96 -3.30 4.20
CA ALA A 16 -5.74 -4.08 4.35
C ALA A 16 -5.91 -5.24 5.35
N ARG A 17 -6.45 -4.98 6.54
CA ARG A 17 -6.79 -6.00 7.53
C ARG A 17 -7.71 -7.07 6.96
N ARG A 18 -8.82 -6.66 6.33
CA ARG A 18 -9.77 -7.61 5.70
C ARG A 18 -9.12 -8.52 4.66
N LEU A 19 -8.12 -8.05 3.92
CA LEU A 19 -7.39 -8.87 2.93
C LEU A 19 -6.42 -9.85 3.59
N LEU A 20 -5.76 -9.42 4.66
CA LEU A 20 -4.88 -10.27 5.48
C LEU A 20 -5.69 -11.36 6.19
N ASP A 21 -6.80 -10.99 6.84
CA ASP A 21 -7.70 -11.93 7.54
C ASP A 21 -8.27 -13.00 6.60
N LYS A 22 -8.57 -12.59 5.35
CA LYS A 22 -9.04 -13.51 4.29
C LYS A 22 -7.92 -14.31 3.63
N GLY A 23 -6.66 -14.13 4.04
CA GLY A 23 -5.50 -14.80 3.46
C GLY A 23 -5.21 -14.43 2.00
N LYS A 24 -5.81 -13.34 1.48
CA LYS A 24 -5.64 -12.87 0.09
C LYS A 24 -4.41 -11.98 -0.11
N ALA A 25 -3.85 -11.49 0.97
CA ALA A 25 -2.63 -10.69 0.99
C ALA A 25 -1.64 -11.24 2.02
N ALA A 26 -0.38 -10.79 1.92
CA ALA A 26 0.66 -11.01 2.91
C ALA A 26 1.36 -9.69 3.24
N VAL A 27 2.02 -9.63 4.40
CA VAL A 27 2.88 -8.50 4.75
C VAL A 27 4.14 -8.56 3.90
N PHE A 28 4.45 -7.46 3.21
CA PHE A 28 5.64 -7.34 2.37
C PHE A 28 6.77 -6.58 3.09
N ARG A 29 6.43 -5.50 3.80
CA ARG A 29 7.38 -4.66 4.54
C ARG A 29 6.69 -4.02 5.75
N ILE A 30 7.43 -3.85 6.85
CA ILE A 30 6.89 -3.32 8.11
C ILE A 30 6.87 -1.77 8.13
N TYR A 31 7.91 -1.10 7.61
CA TYR A 31 7.91 0.37 7.49
C TYR A 31 8.55 0.88 6.19
N PRO A 32 7.80 1.63 5.34
CA PRO A 32 6.37 1.87 5.47
C PRO A 32 5.58 0.55 5.37
N PHE A 33 4.52 0.41 6.17
CA PHE A 33 3.73 -0.82 6.23
C PHE A 33 3.10 -1.09 4.86
N THR A 34 3.51 -2.20 4.24
CA THR A 34 3.13 -2.53 2.88
C THR A 34 2.64 -3.97 2.82
N ILE A 35 1.49 -4.19 2.17
CA ILE A 35 0.96 -5.52 1.87
C ILE A 35 1.09 -5.84 0.38
N ILE A 36 1.24 -7.12 0.08
CA ILE A 36 1.27 -7.69 -1.27
C ILE A 36 0.07 -8.61 -1.47
N LEU A 37 -0.66 -8.45 -2.57
CA LEU A 37 -1.74 -9.37 -2.95
C LEU A 37 -1.14 -10.66 -3.50
N LYS A 38 -1.76 -11.80 -3.19
CA LYS A 38 -1.34 -13.11 -3.73
C LYS A 38 -1.75 -13.33 -5.18
N THR A 39 -2.59 -12.46 -5.71
CA THR A 39 -3.08 -12.50 -7.09
C THR A 39 -2.55 -11.31 -7.86
N ALA A 40 -2.34 -11.49 -9.17
CA ALA A 40 -2.07 -10.39 -10.08
C ALA A 40 -3.35 -9.55 -10.28
N VAL A 41 -3.18 -8.24 -10.47
CA VAL A 41 -4.27 -7.34 -10.88
C VAL A 41 -4.01 -6.90 -12.30
N ASN A 42 -4.82 -7.38 -13.24
CA ASN A 42 -4.71 -6.97 -14.64
C ASN A 42 -5.28 -5.55 -14.82
N ASN A 43 -4.57 -4.71 -15.56
CA ASN A 43 -4.91 -3.32 -15.89
C ASN A 43 -5.38 -2.49 -14.67
N PRO A 44 -4.53 -2.30 -13.63
CA PRO A 44 -4.92 -1.53 -12.47
C PRO A 44 -5.12 -0.06 -12.84
N THR A 45 -6.29 0.49 -12.51
CA THR A 45 -6.53 1.94 -12.60
C THR A 45 -5.84 2.62 -11.41
N ILE A 46 -4.66 3.18 -11.64
CA ILE A 46 -3.89 3.89 -10.63
C ILE A 46 -4.34 5.35 -10.61
N SER A 47 -4.78 5.84 -9.45
CA SER A 47 -5.10 7.25 -9.27
C SER A 47 -3.86 7.98 -8.77
N PRO A 48 -3.55 9.19 -9.28
CA PRO A 48 -2.43 9.97 -8.78
C PRO A 48 -2.68 10.27 -7.29
N CYS A 49 -1.77 9.81 -6.44
CA CYS A 49 -1.79 10.09 -5.01
C CYS A 49 -0.81 11.25 -4.75
N GLN A 50 -1.31 12.34 -4.17
CA GLN A 50 -0.48 13.50 -3.87
C GLN A 50 0.21 13.27 -2.51
N ILE A 51 1.51 13.02 -2.55
CA ILE A 51 2.31 12.88 -1.35
C ILE A 51 2.51 14.28 -0.76
N LYS A 52 1.99 14.52 0.46
CA LYS A 52 2.33 15.71 1.23
C LYS A 52 3.60 15.41 2.03
N ILE A 53 4.67 16.13 1.71
CA ILE A 53 5.95 16.05 2.42
C ILE A 53 6.01 17.26 3.35
N ASP A 54 6.02 17.02 4.66
CA ASP A 54 6.25 18.07 5.65
C ASP A 54 7.75 18.10 6.04
N PRO A 55 8.50 19.16 5.68
CA PRO A 55 9.92 19.27 5.99
C PRO A 55 10.19 19.66 7.46
N GLY A 56 9.16 19.96 8.27
CA GLY A 56 9.30 20.54 9.61
C GLY A 56 9.73 19.58 10.74
N SER A 57 9.88 18.28 10.47
CA SER A 57 10.18 17.26 11.49
C SER A 57 11.53 16.60 11.25
N LYS A 58 12.27 16.28 12.33
CA LYS A 58 13.55 15.51 12.30
C LYS A 58 13.42 14.18 11.54
N VAL A 59 12.19 13.69 11.37
CA VAL A 59 11.82 12.58 10.49
C VAL A 59 10.77 13.09 9.51
N THR A 60 11.05 13.00 8.21
CA THR A 60 10.07 13.32 7.16
C THR A 60 8.88 12.35 7.25
N GLY A 61 7.72 12.87 7.67
CA GLY A 61 6.47 12.11 7.64
C GLY A 61 5.88 12.13 6.23
N PHE A 62 5.58 10.96 5.67
CA PHE A 62 4.83 10.85 4.41
C PHE A 62 3.34 10.69 4.71
N ALA A 63 2.52 11.63 4.23
CA ALA A 63 1.07 11.51 4.23
C ALA A 63 0.57 11.30 2.79
N LEU A 64 -0.33 10.32 2.63
CA LEU A 64 -0.98 9.92 1.37
C LEU A 64 -2.46 10.31 1.40
#